data_AF-A0A352XZ63-F1
#
_entry.id   AF-A0A352XZ63-F1
#
_cell.length_a   1.000
_cell.length_b   1.000
_cell.length_c   1.000
_cell.angle_alpha   90.00
_cell.angle_beta   90.00
_cell.angle_gamma   90.00
#
_symmetry.space_group_name_H-M   'P 1'
#
loop_
_entity.id
_entity.type
_entity.pdbx_description
1 polymer ?
#
loop_
_entity_poly.entity_id
_entity_poly.type
_entity_poly.pdbx_seq_one_letter_code
_entity_poly.pdbx_strand_id
1 'polypeptide(L)' 'MNVGQISSKFRLSRPSISHHLKVLKDAGVVRSEKSGQEIFYWLDFERVVLALCALADKIERNNLPGNTQE' A
#
# COMPACT_ATOMS: atom_id res chain seq x y z
N MET A 1 -3.32 1.29 14.24
CA MET A 1 -2.86 0.10 15.01
C MET A 1 -1.35 0.18 15.20
N ASN A 2 -0.80 -0.25 16.34
CA ASN A 2 0.65 -0.28 16.51
C ASN A 2 1.29 -1.51 15.82
N VAL A 3 2.61 -1.49 15.63
CA VAL A 3 3.35 -2.58 14.95
C VAL A 3 3.12 -3.94 15.61
N GLY A 4 3.03 -3.99 16.95
CA GLY A 4 2.78 -5.22 17.69
C GLY A 4 1.42 -5.83 17.36
N GLN A 5 0.38 -5.01 17.39
CA GLN A 5 -0.99 -5.40 17.05
C GLN A 5 -1.15 -5.77 15.57
N ILE A 6 -0.40 -5.12 14.68
CA ILE A 6 -0.38 -5.49 13.26
C ILE A 6 0.28 -6.85 13.13
N SER A 7 1.47 -7.03 13.71
CA SER A 7 2.22 -8.27 13.60
C SER A 7 1.47 -9.48 14.15
N SER A 8 0.67 -9.34 15.21
CA SER A 8 -0.12 -10.46 15.76
C SER A 8 -1.22 -10.94 14.81
N LYS A 9 -1.61 -10.17 13.80
CA LYS A 9 -2.60 -10.55 12.79
C LYS A 9 -2.00 -11.32 11.61
N PHE A 10 -0.68 -11.44 11.51
CA PHE A 10 0.00 -12.14 10.42
C PHE A 10 0.83 -13.30 10.95
N ARG A 11 0.97 -14.35 10.14
CA ARG A 11 1.92 -15.45 10.39
C ARG A 11 3.34 -15.07 9.96
N LEU A 12 3.73 -13.81 10.17
CA LEU A 12 5.01 -13.25 9.76
C LEU A 12 5.75 -12.72 10.98
N SER A 13 7.08 -12.69 10.88
CA SER A 13 7.92 -12.13 11.94
C SER A 13 7.70 -10.61 12.09
N ARG A 14 7.89 -10.09 13.30
CA ARG A 14 7.86 -8.64 13.57
C ARG A 14 8.83 -7.85 12.66
N PRO A 15 10.09 -8.26 12.47
CA PRO A 15 11.00 -7.58 11.53
C PRO A 15 10.46 -7.53 10.09
N SER A 16 9.87 -8.62 9.61
CA SER A 16 9.25 -8.66 8.27
C SER A 16 8.09 -7.68 8.16
N ILE A 17 7.21 -7.63 9.16
CA ILE A 17 6.08 -6.69 9.18
C ILE A 17 6.58 -5.25 9.24
N SER A 18 7.57 -4.93 10.08
CA SER A 18 8.19 -3.60 10.11
C SER A 18 8.80 -3.20 8.77
N HIS A 19 9.47 -4.14 8.08
CA HIS A 19 10.01 -3.90 6.75
C HIS A 19 8.90 -3.57 5.74
N HIS A 20 7.83 -4.36 5.71
CA HIS A 20 6.70 -4.11 4.80
C HIS A 20 5.99 -2.78 5.11
N LEU A 21 5.78 -2.46 6.38
CA LEU A 21 5.18 -1.18 6.79
C LEU A 21 6.05 0.01 6.39
N LYS A 22 7.37 -0.13 6.39
CA LYS A 22 8.29 0.89 5.88
C LYS A 22 8.13 1.05 4.37
N VAL A 23 8.14 -0.04 3.59
CA VAL A 23 7.94 0.02 2.13
C VAL A 23 6.59 0.65 1.78
N LEU A 24 5.51 0.25 2.45
CA LEU A 24 4.18 0.81 2.22
C LEU A 24 4.11 2.30 2.59
N LYS A 25 4.82 2.71 3.64
CA LYS A 25 4.91 4.12 4.04
C LYS A 25 5.66 4.93 2.99
N ASP A 26 6.80 4.42 2.52
CA ASP A 26 7.63 5.08 1.52
C ASP A 26 6.89 5.21 0.17
N ALA A 27 6.00 4.25 -0.14
CA ALA A 27 5.09 4.32 -1.28
C ALA A 27 3.87 5.26 -1.07
N GLY A 28 3.68 5.79 0.14
CA GLY A 28 2.55 6.64 0.52
C GLY A 28 1.24 5.88 0.77
N VAL A 29 1.24 4.55 0.77
CA VAL A 29 0.05 3.70 0.95
C VAL A 29 -0.44 3.69 2.40
N VAL A 30 0.49 3.81 3.35
CA VAL A 30 0.16 3.92 4.78
C VAL A 30 0.79 5.17 5.37
N ARG A 31 0.12 5.74 6.35
CA ARG A 31 0.67 6.79 7.21
C ARG A 31 1.10 6.20 8.55
N SER A 32 2.00 6.91 9.21
CA SER A 32 2.52 6.52 10.52
C SER A 32 2.65 7.72 11.43
N GLU A 33 2.31 7.57 12.70
CA GLU A 33 2.57 8.56 13.74
C GLU A 33 3.17 7.90 14.97
N LYS A 34 4.14 8.59 15.58
CA LYS A 34 4.79 8.14 16.80
C LYS A 34 4.03 8.72 17.99
N SER A 35 3.53 7.86 18.86
CA SER A 35 2.91 8.23 20.12
C SER A 35 3.63 7.53 21.26
N GLY A 36 4.41 8.31 22.02
CA GLY A 36 5.31 7.79 23.06
C GLY A 36 6.36 6.85 22.50
N GLN A 37 6.36 5.59 22.97
CA GLN A 37 7.29 4.54 22.54
C GLN A 37 6.76 3.73 21.35
N GLU A 38 5.52 3.93 20.94
CA GLU A 38 4.89 3.14 19.87
C GLU A 38 4.73 3.94 18.59
N ILE A 39 4.72 3.22 17.46
CA ILE A 39 4.39 3.77 16.14
C ILE A 39 3.07 3.16 15.70
N PHE A 40 2.11 4.03 15.42
CA PHE A 40 0.79 3.69 14.94
C PHE A 40 0.74 3.86 13.43
N TYR A 41 0.15 2.89 12.74
CA TYR A 41 -0.07 2.92 11.29
C TYR A 41 -1.56 2.88 10.96
N TRP A 42 -1.90 3.51 9.83
CA TRP A 42 -3.22 3.46 9.19
C TRP A 42 -3.07 3.62 7.67
N LEU A 43 -4.07 3.16 6.93
CA LEU A 43 -4.11 3.27 5.47
C LEU A 43 -4.38 4.72 5.04
N ASP A 44 -3.70 5.12 3.97
CA ASP A 44 -4.07 6.32 3.21
C ASP A 44 -5.05 5.92 2.11
N PHE A 45 -6.35 5.97 2.42
CA PHE A 45 -7.40 5.53 1.51
C PHE A 45 -7.41 6.33 0.20
N GLU A 46 -7.16 7.64 0.27
CA GLU A 46 -7.13 8.49 -0.91
C GLU A 46 -6.00 8.05 -1.86
N ARG A 47 -4.79 7.85 -1.31
CA ARG A 47 -3.65 7.39 -2.11
C ARG A 47 -3.87 6.02 -2.72
N VAL A 48 -4.48 5.10 -1.96
CA VAL A 48 -4.77 3.73 -2.44
C VAL A 48 -5.79 3.77 -3.58
N VAL A 49 -6.90 4.50 -3.43
CA VAL A 49 -7.93 4.59 -4.46
C VAL A 49 -7.34 5.21 -5.74
N LEU A 50 -6.60 6.32 -5.63
CA LEU A 50 -5.95 6.96 -6.78
C LEU A 50 -4.99 6.01 -7.50
N ALA A 51 -4.16 5.27 -6.75
CA ALA A 51 -3.22 4.32 -7.34
C ALA A 51 -3.93 3.16 -8.06
N LEU A 52 -5.01 2.63 -7.48
CA LEU A 52 -5.79 1.55 -8.08
C LEU A 52 -6.56 2.01 -9.32
N CYS A 53 -7.19 3.19 -9.29
CA CYS A 53 -7.83 3.78 -10.47
C CYS A 53 -6.82 3.99 -11.59
N ALA A 54 -5.67 4.60 -11.29
CA ALA A 54 -4.62 4.81 -12.28
C ALA A 54 -4.08 3.50 -12.88
N LEU A 55 -3.97 2.45 -12.05
CA LEU A 55 -3.59 1.11 -12.51
C LEU A 55 -4.65 0.52 -13.43
N ALA A 56 -5.94 0.61 -13.06
CA ALA A 56 -7.05 0.12 -13.86
C ALA A 56 -7.10 0.83 -15.23
N ASP A 57 -7.04 2.16 -15.24
CA ASP A 57 -6.98 2.97 -16.46
C ASP A 57 -5.81 2.55 -17.36
N LYS A 58 -4.64 2.30 -16.76
CA LYS A 58 -3.45 1.88 -17.50
C LYS A 58 -3.59 0.48 -18.08
N ILE A 59 -4.22 -0.45 -17.34
CA ILE A 59 -4.51 -1.79 -17.82
C ILE A 59 -5.49 -1.73 -18.98
N GLU A 60 -6.58 -0.96 -18.87
CA GLU A 60 -7.57 -0.82 -19.95
C GLU A 60 -6.94 -0.23 -21.22
N ARG A 61 -6.18 0.87 -21.09
CA ARG A 61 -5.48 1.48 -22.22
C ARG A 61 -4.47 0.55 -22.89
N ASN A 62 -3.81 -0.31 -22.11
CA ASN A 62 -2.85 -1.29 -22.64
C ASN A 62 -3.52 -2.53 -23.26
N ASN A 63 -4.81 -2.74 -23.00
CA ASN A 63 -5.62 -3.81 -23.59
C ASN A 63 -6.53 -3.32 -24.73
N LEU A 64 -6.47 -2.03 -25.09
CA LEU A 64 -7.10 -1.55 -26.32
C LEU A 64 -6.31 -2.11 -27.52
N PRO A 65 -6.95 -2.85 -28.43
CA PRO A 65 -6.30 -3.36 -29.63
C PRO A 65 -5.84 -2.19 -30.50
N GLY A 66 -4.53 -2.03 -30.66
CA GLY A 66 -3.97 -1.19 -31.72
C GLY A 66 -4.09 -1.88 -33.08
N ASN A 67 -4.66 -1.18 -34.06
CA ASN A 67 -4.67 -1.45 -35.51
C ASN A 67 -5.38 -2.72 -36.02
N THR A 68 -6.61 -2.56 -36.48
CA THR A 68 -6.90 -2.92 -37.87
C THR A 68 -6.69 -1.66 -38.70
N GLN A 69 -5.48 -1.50 -39.24
CA GLN A 69 -5.25 -0.60 -40.36
C GLN A 69 -5.69 -1.35 -41.61
N GLU A 70 -6.77 -0.87 -42.24
CA GLU A 70 -7.03 -1.07 -43.68
C GLU A 70 -6.13 -0.16 -44.51
#